data_AF-A0A1H4QGI0-F1
#
_entry.id   AF-A0A1H4QGI0-F1
#
_cell.length_a   1.000
_cell.length_b   1.000
_cell.length_c   1.000
_cell.angle_alpha   90.00
_cell.angle_beta   90.00
_cell.angle_gamma   90.00
#
_symmetry.space_group_name_H-M   'P 1'
#
loop_
_entity.id
_entity.type
_entity.pdbx_description
1 polymer ?
#
loop_
_entity_poly.entity_id
_entity_poly.type
_entity_poly.pdbx_seq_one_letter_code
_entity_poly.pdbx_strand_id
1 'polypeptide(L)' 'MKTSKLIESCIELIKQMLGDANNELTSGQREALIEGIRDLKKLQKATRLDHEKVRLVVARIAEAAYEVAHAQVIA' A
#
# COMPACT_ATOMS: atom_id res chain seq x y z
N MET A 1 18.22 12.42 1.98
CA MET A 1 16.99 11.80 2.53
C MET A 1 16.78 10.42 1.91
N LYS A 2 17.09 9.34 2.63
CA LYS A 2 16.87 7.96 2.14
C LYS A 2 15.42 7.48 2.34
N THR A 3 14.72 7.99 3.35
CA THR A 3 13.34 7.61 3.69
C THR A 3 12.31 8.02 2.63
N SER A 4 12.48 9.19 2.01
CA SER A 4 11.58 9.66 0.94
C SER A 4 11.60 8.72 -0.27
N LYS A 5 12.77 8.20 -0.64
CA LYS A 5 12.90 7.26 -1.76
C LYS A 5 12.23 5.91 -1.48
N LEU A 6 12.28 5.43 -0.24
CA LEU A 6 11.63 4.18 0.15
C LEU A 6 10.10 4.30 0.12
N ILE A 7 9.55 5.41 0.62
CA ILE A 7 8.09 5.66 0.56
C ILE A 7 7.63 5.78 -0.90
N GLU A 8 8.40 6.43 -1.77
CA GLU A 8 8.14 6.48 -3.21
C GLU A 8 8.13 5.09 -3.84
N SER A 9 9.11 4.24 -3.54
CA SER A 9 9.12 2.86 -4.03
C SER A 9 7.89 2.06 -3.57
N CYS A 10 7.44 2.22 -2.31
CA CYS A 10 6.21 1.59 -1.84
C CYS A 10 4.97 2.10 -2.60
N ILE A 11 4.89 3.41 -2.88
CA ILE A 11 3.78 3.99 -3.66
C ILE A 11 3.76 3.41 -5.08
N GLU A 12 4.91 3.30 -5.73
CA GLU A 12 4.99 2.74 -7.09
C GLU A 12 4.58 1.26 -7.13
N LEU A 13 4.98 0.45 -6.14
CA LEU A 13 4.53 -0.94 -6.04
C LEU A 13 3.00 -1.03 -5.92
N ILE A 14 2.39 -0.20 -5.07
CA ILE A 14 0.92 -0.21 -4.92
C ILE A 14 0.22 0.23 -6.22
N LYS A 15 0.78 1.22 -6.94
CA LYS A 15 0.25 1.62 -8.26
C LYS A 15 0.34 0.50 -9.28
N GLN A 16 1.44 -0.25 -9.30
CA GLN A 16 1.59 -1.43 -10.16
C GLN A 16 0.52 -2.47 -9.84
N MET A 17 0.29 -2.77 -8.56
CA MET A 17 -0.78 -3.71 -8.15
C MET A 17 -2.17 -3.26 -8.60
N LEU A 18 -2.47 -1.95 -8.50
CA LEU A 18 -3.75 -1.38 -8.92
C LEU A 18 -3.94 -1.37 -10.44
N GLY A 19 -2.84 -1.22 -11.19
CA GLY A 19 -2.84 -1.12 -12.65
C GLY A 19 -2.67 -2.46 -13.37
N ASP A 20 -2.29 -3.53 -12.66
CA ASP A 20 -2.18 -4.86 -13.23
C ASP A 20 -3.58 -5.44 -13.51
N ALA A 21 -3.85 -5.69 -14.79
CA ALA A 21 -5.11 -6.27 -15.24
C ALA A 21 -5.29 -7.73 -14.80
N ASN A 22 -4.22 -8.42 -14.43
CA ASN A 22 -4.26 -9.79 -13.90
C ASN A 22 -4.56 -9.82 -12.40
N ASN A 23 -4.55 -8.67 -11.71
CA ASN A 23 -4.96 -8.60 -10.32
C ASN A 23 -6.48 -8.43 -10.25
N GLU A 24 -7.16 -9.52 -9.89
CA GLU A 24 -8.59 -9.52 -9.56
C GLU A 24 -8.84 -8.89 -8.18
N LEU A 25 -8.58 -7.59 -8.09
CA LEU A 25 -8.82 -6.81 -6.89
C LEU A 25 -10.33 -6.60 -6.70
N THR A 26 -10.85 -6.97 -5.55
CA THR A 26 -12.18 -6.55 -5.13
C THR A 26 -12.25 -5.03 -4.97
N SER A 27 -13.45 -4.46 -5.00
CA SER A 27 -13.65 -3.02 -4.76
C SER A 27 -13.04 -2.57 -3.43
N GLY A 28 -13.19 -3.38 -2.37
CA GLY A 28 -12.61 -3.10 -1.05
C GLY A 28 -11.09 -3.12 -1.03
N GLN A 29 -10.46 -4.06 -1.74
CA GLN A 29 -8.99 -4.13 -1.87
C GLN A 29 -8.44 -2.94 -2.64
N ARG A 30 -9.10 -2.54 -3.75
CA ARG A 30 -8.72 -1.31 -4.48
C ARG A 30 -8.80 -0.08 -3.58
N GLU A 31 -9.87 0.05 -2.81
CA GLU A 31 -10.04 1.18 -1.89
C GLU A 31 -8.93 1.20 -0.83
N ALA A 32 -8.65 0.07 -0.18
CA ALA A 32 -7.59 -0.06 0.82
C ALA A 32 -6.20 0.31 0.28
N LEU A 33 -5.87 -0.12 -0.94
CA LEU A 33 -4.62 0.23 -1.61
C LEU A 33 -4.54 1.73 -1.97
N ILE A 34 -5.63 2.32 -2.45
CA ILE A 34 -5.72 3.77 -2.75
C ILE A 34 -5.55 4.59 -1.46
N GLU A 35 -6.19 4.18 -0.37
CA GLU A 35 -6.01 4.80 0.95
C GLU A 35 -4.57 4.65 1.45
N GLY A 36 -3.96 3.47 1.25
CA GLY A 36 -2.55 3.23 1.52
C GLY A 36 -1.63 4.23 0.85
N ILE A 37 -1.83 4.50 -0.45
CA ILE A 37 -1.07 5.52 -1.19
C ILE A 37 -1.26 6.92 -0.57
N ARG A 38 -2.50 7.28 -0.20
CA ARG A 38 -2.79 8.59 0.40
C ARG A 38 -2.07 8.75 1.73
N ASP A 39 -2.04 7.71 2.56
CA ASP A 39 -1.39 7.77 3.85
C ASP A 39 0.14 7.73 3.75
N LEU A 40 0.70 6.96 2.82
CA LEU A 40 2.13 7.04 2.50
C LEU A 40 2.55 8.45 2.07
N LYS A 41 1.75 9.14 1.26
CA LYS A 41 2.00 10.55 0.90
C LYS A 41 1.92 11.50 2.09
N LYS A 42 1.02 11.25 3.06
CA LYS A 42 0.97 12.03 4.31
C LYS A 42 2.22 11.78 5.16
N LEU A 43 2.66 10.52 5.29
CA LEU A 43 3.88 10.16 6.01
C LEU A 43 5.12 10.78 5.35
N GLN A 44 5.19 10.80 4.01
CA GLN A 44 6.29 11.45 3.27
C GLN A 44 6.42 12.94 3.59
N LYS A 45 5.29 13.63 3.81
CA LYS A 45 5.24 15.07 4.13
C LYS A 45 5.33 15.37 5.62
N ALA A 46 5.23 14.36 6.48
CA ALA A 46 5.22 14.56 7.92
C ALA A 46 6.63 14.96 8.41
N THR A 47 6.69 16.03 9.19
CA THR A 47 7.93 16.48 9.85
C THR A 47 8.31 15.59 11.03
N ARG A 48 7.34 14.88 11.60
CA ARG A 48 7.54 13.86 12.64
C ARG A 48 6.66 12.65 12.36
N LEU A 49 7.27 11.48 12.28
CA LEU A 49 6.58 10.21 12.10
C LEU A 49 6.18 9.65 13.45
N ASP A 50 4.91 9.28 13.57
CA ASP A 50 4.38 8.52 14.69
C ASP A 50 4.49 7.03 14.35
N HIS A 51 5.29 6.30 15.12
CA HIS A 51 5.56 4.88 14.88
C HIS A 51 4.29 4.04 14.83
N GLU A 52 3.28 4.35 15.65
CA GLU A 52 2.02 3.62 15.67
C GLU A 52 1.24 3.83 14.37
N LYS A 53 1.18 5.08 13.89
CA LYS A 53 0.53 5.41 12.61
C LYS A 53 1.24 4.78 11.43
N VAL A 54 2.57 4.79 11.43
CA VAL A 54 3.36 4.10 10.40
C VAL A 54 3.05 2.60 10.41
N ARG A 55 3.05 1.97 11.60
CA ARG A 55 2.73 0.55 11.74
C ARG A 55 1.34 0.22 11.20
N LEU A 56 0.34 1.03 11.53
CA LEU A 56 -1.05 0.81 11.09
C LEU A 56 -1.20 0.95 9.57
N VAL A 57 -0.57 1.96 8.96
CA VAL A 57 -0.56 2.13 7.51
C VAL A 57 0.11 0.94 6.81
N VAL A 58 1.26 0.50 7.31
CA VAL A 58 1.97 -0.67 6.76
C VAL A 58 1.16 -1.95 6.91
N ALA A 59 0.54 -2.19 8.08
CA ALA A 59 -0.27 -3.37 8.33
C ALA A 59 -1.46 -3.47 7.37
N ARG A 60 -2.22 -2.37 7.18
CA ARG A 60 -3.36 -2.34 6.26
C ARG A 60 -2.95 -2.59 4.81
N ILE A 61 -1.83 -2.01 4.38
CA ILE A 61 -1.32 -2.24 3.01
C ILE A 61 -0.87 -3.69 2.85
N ALA A 62 -0.17 -4.25 3.85
CA ALA A 62 0.32 -5.63 3.82
C ALA A 62 -0.84 -6.64 3.81
N GLU A 63 -1.90 -6.41 4.59
CA GLU A 63 -3.11 -7.22 4.59
C GLU A 63 -3.79 -7.20 3.22
N ALA A 64 -4.05 -6.01 2.68
CA ALA A 64 -4.63 -5.87 1.34
C ALA A 64 -3.75 -6.54 0.27
N ALA A 65 -2.43 -6.41 0.34
CA ALA A 65 -1.53 -7.04 -0.62
C ALA A 65 -1.45 -8.58 -0.47
N TYR A 66 -1.51 -9.08 0.78
CA TYR A 66 -1.47 -10.51 1.08
C TYR A 66 -2.71 -11.23 0.55
N GLU A 67 -3.89 -10.63 0.72
CA GLU A 67 -5.13 -11.19 0.18
C GLU A 67 -5.10 -11.29 -1.35
N VAL A 68 -4.51 -10.30 -2.03
CA VAL A 68 -4.34 -10.30 -3.48
C VAL A 68 -3.41 -11.44 -3.92
N ALA A 69 -2.30 -11.65 -3.21
CA ALA A 69 -1.38 -12.75 -3.50
C ALA A 69 -1.99 -14.14 -3.23
N HIS A 70 -2.90 -14.26 -2.26
CA HIS A 70 -3.53 -15.54 -1.90
C HIS A 70 -4.77 -15.87 -2.73
N ALA A 71 -5.48 -14.86 -3.26
CA ALA A 71 -6.57 -15.09 -4.20
C ALA A 71 -6.09 -15.79 -5.49
N GLN A 72 -4.82 -15.59 -5.87
CA GLN A 72 -4.20 -16.20 -7.06
C GLN A 72 -3.76 -17.67 -6.87
N VAL A 73 -3.77 -18.21 -5.64
CA VAL A 73 -3.28 -19.58 -5.37
C VAL A 73 -4.41 -20.63 -5.38
N ILE A 74 -5.68 -20.20 -5.44
CA ILE A 74 -6.85 -21.09 -5.37
C ILE A 74 -7.61 -21.18 -6.72
N ALA A 75 -7.18 -20.44 -7.75
CA ALA A 75 -7.78 -20.46 -9.09
C ALA A 75 -7.08 -21.44 -10.05
#